data_AF-A0A8X7RH69-F1
#
_entry.id   AF-A0A8X7RH69-F1
#
_cell.length_a   1.000
_cell.length_b   1.000
_cell.length_c   1.000
_cell.angle_alpha   90.00
_cell.angle_beta   90.00
_cell.angle_gamma   90.00
#
_symmetry.space_group_name_H-M   'P 1'
#
loop_
_entity.id
_entity.type
_entity.pdbx_description
1 polymer ?
#
loop_
_entity_poly.entity_id
_entity_poly.type
_entity_poly.pdbx_seq_one_letter_code
_entity_poly.pdbx_strand_id
1 'polypeptide(L)'
;MALWSRRSSCGERASTGRSLGGRVFERQEYVGGTWNYTDHVEQDPLSVDPTRPIVYSSVYGSLRTNLPRECMGFTDFPFLIRPGKSRDPRRFPSHGEVLAYLQDFAKEFSIEEMIRFETAVERVSPAEVSDVDGTIGKWRIELTEKEEKVHREELYDAVVVCNGHYIEPSLANIPDCFMDKFWPEKEMHSHNYRIPEPFKDQVVVIIGSSSSAVDISRDDAGVAKEVHVASWSNASLPYF
;
A
#
# COMPACT_ATOMS: atom_id res chain seq x y z
N MET A 1 8.96 -5.55 2.64
CA MET A 1 9.26 -6.33 3.88
C MET A 1 10.66 -5.95 4.36
N ALA A 2 10.87 -5.68 5.65
CA ALA A 2 12.19 -5.32 6.18
C ALA A 2 12.78 -6.50 6.98
N LEU A 3 13.95 -7.00 6.60
CA LEU A 3 14.57 -8.18 7.20
C LEU A 3 15.93 -7.81 7.82
N TRP A 4 16.33 -8.48 8.89
CA TRP A 4 17.58 -8.18 9.59
C TRP A 4 18.42 -9.44 9.79
N SER A 5 19.71 -9.33 9.49
CA SER A 5 20.70 -10.40 9.70
C SER A 5 21.89 -9.87 10.49
N ARG A 6 22.36 -10.64 11.47
CA ARG A 6 23.66 -10.46 12.09
C ARG A 6 24.72 -10.97 11.13
N ARG A 7 25.47 -10.07 10.50
CA ARG A 7 26.77 -10.45 9.92
C ARG A 7 27.72 -10.77 11.07
N SER A 8 28.07 -12.03 11.24
CA SER A 8 29.26 -12.43 11.99
C SER A 8 30.49 -12.17 11.10
N SER A 9 31.00 -10.94 11.06
CA SER A 9 32.37 -10.71 10.60
C SER A 9 33.31 -11.22 11.69
N CYS A 10 34.00 -12.32 11.39
CA CYS A 10 35.09 -12.80 12.21
C CYS A 10 36.27 -11.84 11.99
N GLY A 11 36.52 -10.98 12.98
CA GLY A 11 37.74 -10.16 13.05
C GLY A 11 37.50 -8.66 12.92
N GLU A 12 36.97 -8.03 13.96
CA GLU A 12 37.48 -6.72 14.43
C GLU A 12 36.91 -6.43 15.81
N ARG A 13 37.81 -6.12 16.75
CA ARG A 13 37.48 -5.83 18.15
C ARG A 13 37.62 -4.33 18.34
N ALA A 14 36.51 -3.58 18.33
CA ALA A 14 36.44 -2.25 18.93
C ALA A 14 34.97 -1.84 19.17
N SER A 15 34.77 -1.16 20.29
CA SER A 15 33.52 -0.72 20.91
C SER A 15 32.79 0.39 20.16
N THR A 16 31.53 0.13 19.75
CA THR A 16 30.37 1.05 19.63
C THR A 16 29.18 0.23 19.11
N GLY A 17 27.93 0.64 19.38
CA GLY A 17 26.71 -0.13 19.13
C GLY A 17 26.71 -0.94 17.83
N ARG A 18 26.50 -2.26 17.94
CA ARG A 18 26.46 -3.17 16.79
C ARG A 18 25.29 -2.77 15.89
N SER A 19 25.57 -2.16 14.73
CA SER A 19 24.58 -2.00 13.68
C SER A 19 24.21 -3.39 13.16
N LEU A 20 22.98 -3.83 13.40
CA LEU A 20 22.45 -4.99 12.70
C LEU A 20 22.43 -4.64 11.20
N GLY A 21 22.89 -5.54 10.33
CA GLY A 21 22.81 -5.33 8.89
C GLY A 21 21.39 -5.64 8.43
N GLY A 22 20.60 -4.62 8.14
CA GLY A 22 19.26 -4.78 7.57
C GLY A 22 19.30 -4.94 6.05
N ARG A 23 18.37 -5.73 5.49
CA ARG A 23 18.04 -5.74 4.07
C ARG A 23 16.53 -5.61 3.92
N VAL A 24 16.09 -4.70 3.07
CA VAL A 24 14.67 -4.49 2.76
C VAL A 24 14.40 -5.07 1.37
N PHE A 25 13.27 -5.75 1.22
CA PHE A 25 12.82 -6.26 -0.06
C PHE A 25 11.55 -5.52 -0.48
N GLU A 26 11.58 -4.97 -1.68
CA GLU A 26 10.50 -4.25 -2.32
C GLU A 26 10.23 -4.88 -3.68
N ARG A 27 8.97 -5.20 -3.97
CA ARG A 27 8.57 -5.79 -5.24
C ARG A 27 8.49 -4.74 -6.34
N GLN A 28 8.18 -3.50 -5.99
CA GLN A 28 8.15 -2.38 -6.93
C GLN A 28 9.56 -1.86 -7.24
N GLU A 29 9.67 -1.00 -8.24
CA GLU A 29 10.92 -0.38 -8.68
C GLU A 29 11.35 0.80 -7.77
N TYR A 30 10.40 1.39 -7.03
CA TYR A 30 10.62 2.58 -6.23
C TYR A 30 9.94 2.49 -4.86
N VAL A 31 10.49 3.20 -3.88
CA VAL A 31 9.87 3.38 -2.56
C VAL A 31 8.57 4.16 -2.68
N GLY A 32 7.55 3.78 -1.91
CA GLY A 32 6.27 4.50 -1.85
C GLY A 32 5.07 3.62 -1.54
N GLY A 33 5.12 2.33 -1.94
CA GLY A 33 4.03 1.38 -1.73
C GLY A 33 2.72 1.89 -2.33
N THR A 34 1.68 2.03 -1.50
CA THR A 34 0.38 2.56 -1.91
C THR A 34 0.46 3.91 -2.61
N TRP A 35 1.41 4.78 -2.26
CA TRP A 35 1.55 6.13 -2.84
C TRP A 35 2.16 6.15 -4.24
N ASN A 36 2.65 5.01 -4.74
CA ASN A 36 3.05 4.83 -6.13
C ASN A 36 1.80 4.73 -7.02
N TYR A 37 1.19 5.87 -7.33
CA TYR A 37 0.01 5.95 -8.21
C TYR A 37 0.29 5.32 -9.58
N THR A 38 -0.71 4.61 -10.09
CA THR A 38 -0.73 4.04 -11.44
C THR A 38 -2.15 4.15 -12.00
N ASP A 39 -2.28 4.42 -13.30
CA ASP A 39 -3.56 4.39 -14.00
C ASP A 39 -4.02 2.96 -14.35
N HIS A 40 -3.15 1.96 -14.13
CA HIS A 40 -3.50 0.55 -14.27
C HIS A 40 -4.50 0.10 -13.21
N VAL A 41 -5.45 -0.72 -13.64
CA VAL A 41 -6.46 -1.38 -12.82
C VAL A 41 -6.40 -2.88 -13.07
N GLU A 42 -6.89 -3.68 -12.14
CA GLU A 42 -7.00 -5.12 -12.32
C GLU A 42 -8.09 -5.43 -13.37
N GLN A 43 -7.89 -6.50 -14.14
CA GLN A 43 -8.83 -6.89 -15.19
C GLN A 43 -10.18 -7.33 -14.62
N ASP A 44 -10.14 -7.95 -13.44
CA ASP A 44 -11.32 -8.23 -12.63
C ASP A 44 -11.67 -6.97 -11.81
N PRO A 45 -12.79 -6.27 -12.12
CA PRO A 45 -13.17 -5.05 -11.42
C PRO A 45 -13.43 -5.24 -9.92
N LEU A 46 -13.73 -6.47 -9.49
CA LEU A 46 -13.98 -6.85 -8.11
C LEU A 46 -12.75 -7.43 -7.40
N SER A 47 -11.69 -7.74 -8.15
CA SER A 47 -10.44 -8.28 -7.62
C SER A 47 -10.60 -9.60 -6.85
N VAL A 48 -11.50 -10.47 -7.30
CA VAL A 48 -11.78 -11.78 -6.67
C VAL A 48 -11.06 -12.94 -7.35
N ASP A 49 -10.70 -12.81 -8.62
CA ASP A 49 -9.92 -13.82 -9.33
C ASP A 49 -8.53 -13.97 -8.67
N PRO A 50 -8.20 -15.16 -8.14
CA PRO A 50 -6.91 -15.39 -7.48
C PRO A 50 -5.73 -15.41 -8.46
N THR A 51 -5.97 -15.50 -9.77
CA THR A 51 -4.95 -15.53 -10.83
C THR A 51 -4.71 -14.17 -11.47
N ARG A 52 -5.45 -13.13 -11.03
CA ARG A 52 -5.36 -11.79 -11.60
C ARG A 52 -3.96 -11.18 -11.39
N PRO A 53 -3.49 -10.34 -12.32
CA PRO A 53 -2.35 -9.46 -12.07
C PRO A 53 -2.70 -8.49 -10.94
N ILE A 54 -1.92 -8.49 -9.86
CA ILE A 54 -2.17 -7.63 -8.69
C ILE A 54 -1.67 -6.21 -8.96
N VAL A 55 -2.54 -5.22 -8.76
CA VAL A 55 -2.16 -3.81 -8.68
C VAL A 55 -1.99 -3.43 -7.21
N TYR A 56 -0.89 -2.77 -6.85
CA TYR A 56 -0.55 -2.52 -5.44
C TYR A 56 -1.08 -1.19 -4.89
N SER A 57 -1.39 -0.24 -5.77
CA SER A 57 -1.91 1.06 -5.38
C SER A 57 -3.43 1.10 -5.54
N SER A 58 -4.09 1.56 -4.48
CA SER A 58 -5.53 1.89 -4.47
C SER A 58 -5.76 3.40 -4.61
N VAL A 59 -4.72 4.17 -4.99
CA VAL A 59 -4.79 5.63 -5.11
C VAL A 59 -5.44 6.01 -6.44
N TYR A 60 -6.33 6.99 -6.41
CA TYR A 60 -6.95 7.59 -7.60
C TYR A 60 -6.37 8.99 -7.89
N GLY A 61 -6.53 9.45 -9.13
CA GLY A 61 -5.80 10.60 -9.65
C GLY A 61 -6.01 11.89 -8.87
N SER A 62 -7.23 12.13 -8.39
CA SER A 62 -7.63 13.31 -7.62
C SER A 62 -7.32 13.20 -6.11
N LEU A 63 -6.82 12.05 -5.63
CA LEU A 63 -6.67 11.77 -4.19
C LEU A 63 -5.82 12.82 -3.48
N ARG A 64 -6.38 13.31 -2.36
CA ARG A 64 -5.70 14.17 -1.40
C ARG A 64 -5.68 13.50 -0.04
N THR A 65 -4.76 13.93 0.81
CA THR A 65 -4.70 13.41 2.17
C THR A 65 -6.00 13.69 2.91
N ASN A 66 -6.50 12.70 3.66
CA ASN A 66 -7.63 12.85 4.58
C ASN A 66 -7.20 13.44 5.94
N LEU A 67 -5.89 13.48 6.21
CA LEU A 67 -5.28 14.12 7.36
C LEU A 67 -4.47 15.34 6.93
N PRO A 68 -4.36 16.37 7.79
CA PRO A 68 -3.45 17.47 7.51
C PRO A 68 -2.00 16.96 7.56
N ARG A 69 -1.12 17.50 6.71
CA ARG A 69 0.28 17.04 6.58
C ARG A 69 1.05 17.06 7.90
N GLU A 70 0.70 17.98 8.80
CA GLU A 70 1.32 18.06 10.14
C GLU A 70 1.11 16.80 10.99
N CYS A 71 -0.01 16.08 10.79
CA CYS A 71 -0.31 14.83 11.49
C CYS A 71 0.32 13.59 10.84
N MET A 72 0.81 13.72 9.59
CA MET A 72 1.34 12.60 8.82
C MET A 72 2.87 12.50 8.86
N GLY A 73 3.56 13.57 9.26
CA GLY A 73 5.02 13.61 9.30
C GLY A 73 5.63 12.67 10.33
N PHE A 74 6.83 12.17 10.03
CA PHE A 74 7.64 11.45 11.01
C PHE A 74 8.16 12.44 12.05
N THR A 75 8.33 11.99 13.29
CA THR A 75 8.73 12.85 14.41
C THR A 75 10.10 13.50 14.21
N ASP A 76 11.01 12.80 13.55
CA ASP A 76 12.38 13.22 13.21
C ASP A 76 12.52 13.73 11.77
N PHE A 77 11.46 13.66 10.97
CA PHE A 77 11.40 14.21 9.62
C PHE A 77 10.02 14.82 9.34
N PRO A 78 9.73 16.03 9.84
CA PRO A 78 8.40 16.62 9.73
C PRO A 78 7.99 16.87 8.27
N PHE A 79 6.70 16.68 7.95
CA PHE A 79 6.16 16.85 6.60
C PHE A 79 5.87 18.32 6.27
N LEU A 80 6.94 19.11 6.18
CA LEU A 80 6.89 20.55 5.90
C LEU A 80 6.70 20.85 4.41
N ILE A 81 6.22 22.06 4.12
CA ILE A 81 6.14 22.59 2.76
C ILE A 81 7.56 22.76 2.22
N ARG A 82 7.84 22.14 1.07
CA ARG A 82 9.11 22.28 0.35
C ARG A 82 8.91 23.11 -0.92
N PRO A 83 9.86 24.01 -1.27
CA PRO A 83 9.78 24.77 -2.51
C PRO A 83 10.02 23.84 -3.71
N GLY A 84 9.26 24.04 -4.78
CA GLY A 84 9.42 23.29 -6.03
C GLY A 84 8.18 23.38 -6.89
N LYS A 85 8.34 23.44 -8.21
CA LYS A 85 7.19 23.50 -9.14
C LYS A 85 6.31 22.26 -9.08
N SER A 86 6.88 21.12 -8.72
CA SER A 86 6.19 19.83 -8.57
C SER A 86 5.66 19.58 -7.15
N ARG A 87 5.88 20.50 -6.21
CA ARG A 87 5.47 20.35 -4.80
C ARG A 87 4.09 20.93 -4.57
N ASP A 88 3.36 20.29 -3.66
CA ASP A 88 2.04 20.75 -3.25
C ASP A 88 2.11 21.47 -1.87
N PRO A 89 1.93 22.80 -1.83
CA PRO A 89 2.01 23.56 -0.58
C PRO A 89 0.74 23.49 0.26
N ARG A 90 -0.33 22.81 -0.19
CA ARG A 90 -1.58 22.72 0.55
C ARG A 90 -1.39 21.97 1.88
N ARG A 91 -2.23 22.31 2.86
CA ARG A 91 -2.29 21.62 4.16
C ARG A 91 -2.75 20.17 4.04
N PHE A 92 -3.65 19.91 3.09
CA PHE A 92 -4.10 18.58 2.67
C PHE A 92 -3.64 18.37 1.23
N PRO A 93 -2.38 17.96 1.01
CA PRO A 93 -1.80 17.90 -0.32
C PRO A 93 -2.30 16.69 -1.13
N SER A 94 -1.93 16.61 -2.42
CA SER A 94 -2.17 15.45 -3.27
C SER A 94 -1.31 14.25 -2.86
N HIS A 95 -1.70 13.06 -3.32
CA HIS A 95 -0.92 11.83 -3.16
C HIS A 95 0.53 11.95 -3.65
N GLY A 96 0.77 12.68 -4.74
CA GLY A 96 2.11 12.89 -5.30
C GLY A 96 3.06 13.63 -4.35
N GLU A 97 2.56 14.55 -3.51
CA GLU A 97 3.38 15.23 -2.50
C GLU A 97 3.73 14.29 -1.33
N VAL A 98 2.83 13.36 -0.99
CA VAL A 98 3.12 12.32 0.02
C VAL A 98 4.21 11.37 -0.49
N LEU A 99 4.10 10.93 -1.75
CA LEU A 99 5.14 10.11 -2.39
C LEU A 99 6.49 10.84 -2.38
N ALA A 100 6.51 12.10 -2.80
CA ALA A 100 7.74 12.90 -2.83
C ALA A 100 8.35 13.07 -1.42
N TYR A 101 7.52 13.24 -0.39
CA TYR A 101 7.97 13.27 1.00
C TYR A 101 8.58 11.94 1.47
N LEU A 102 7.97 10.81 1.11
CA LEU A 102 8.51 9.48 1.46
C LEU A 102 9.84 9.19 0.74
N GLN A 103 9.98 9.65 -0.51
CA GLN A 103 11.23 9.56 -1.27
C GLN A 103 12.31 10.48 -0.68
N ASP A 104 11.96 11.70 -0.28
CA ASP A 104 12.89 12.59 0.44
C ASP A 104 13.38 11.93 1.74
N PHE A 105 12.48 11.31 2.50
CA PHE A 105 12.82 10.59 3.72
C PHE A 105 13.76 9.42 3.43
N ALA A 106 13.43 8.58 2.46
CA ALA A 106 14.26 7.43 2.09
C ALA A 106 15.68 7.86 1.68
N LYS A 107 15.80 8.99 0.98
CA LYS A 107 17.07 9.57 0.58
C LYS A 107 17.85 10.19 1.74
N GLU A 108 17.19 10.96 2.62
CA GLU A 108 17.84 11.63 3.77
C GLU A 108 18.51 10.62 4.70
N PHE A 109 17.86 9.48 4.93
CA PHE A 109 18.34 8.44 5.83
C PHE A 109 19.07 7.29 5.13
N SER A 110 19.43 7.45 3.84
CA SER A 110 20.10 6.43 3.02
C SER A 110 19.41 5.05 3.06
N ILE A 111 18.09 5.03 3.15
CA ILE A 111 17.30 3.80 3.22
C ILE A 111 17.32 3.06 1.89
N GLU A 112 17.36 3.79 0.77
CA GLU A 112 17.39 3.21 -0.57
C GLU A 112 18.57 2.25 -0.77
N GLU A 113 19.72 2.49 -0.13
CA GLU A 113 20.90 1.62 -0.20
C GLU A 113 20.68 0.26 0.49
N MET A 114 19.69 0.17 1.38
CA MET A 114 19.30 -1.07 2.06
C MET A 114 18.21 -1.84 1.31
N ILE A 115 17.56 -1.22 0.33
CA ILE A 115 16.44 -1.82 -0.40
C ILE A 115 16.95 -2.59 -1.62
N ARG A 116 16.47 -3.82 -1.74
CA ARG A 116 16.51 -4.60 -2.97
C ARG A 116 15.16 -4.48 -3.67
N PHE A 117 15.11 -3.62 -4.67
CA PHE A 117 13.94 -3.40 -5.52
C PHE A 117 13.68 -4.59 -6.45
N GLU A 118 12.49 -4.61 -7.05
CA GLU A 118 12.04 -5.65 -7.98
C GLU A 118 12.22 -7.08 -7.47
N THR A 119 12.13 -7.24 -6.14
CA THR A 119 12.30 -8.51 -5.43
C THR A 119 11.07 -8.81 -4.58
N ALA A 120 10.30 -9.80 -5.01
CA ALA A 120 9.14 -10.29 -4.26
C ALA A 120 9.56 -11.31 -3.21
N VAL A 121 8.97 -11.22 -2.01
CA VAL A 121 9.05 -12.27 -0.99
C VAL A 121 7.86 -13.20 -1.20
N GLU A 122 8.12 -14.46 -1.56
CA GLU A 122 7.08 -15.46 -1.84
C GLU A 122 6.72 -16.26 -0.59
N ARG A 123 7.73 -16.58 0.24
CA ARG A 123 7.53 -17.37 1.44
C ARG A 123 8.46 -16.96 2.57
N VAL A 124 7.89 -16.95 3.77
CA VAL A 124 8.63 -16.82 5.03
C VAL A 124 8.30 -18.04 5.87
N SER A 125 9.32 -18.78 6.29
CA SER A 125 9.14 -19.97 7.13
C SER A 125 10.24 -20.11 8.18
N PRO A 126 9.97 -20.73 9.33
CA PRO A 126 11.03 -21.07 10.28
C PRO A 126 12.04 -22.02 9.64
N ALA A 127 13.33 -21.71 9.71
CA ALA A 127 14.41 -22.56 9.20
C ALA A 127 14.93 -23.53 10.26
N GLU A 128 14.99 -23.07 11.51
CA GLU A 128 15.48 -23.81 12.67
C GLU A 128 14.49 -23.56 13.82
N VAL A 129 13.90 -24.62 14.35
CA VAL A 129 13.01 -24.57 15.52
C VAL A 129 13.64 -25.43 16.60
N SER A 130 13.88 -24.84 17.77
CA SER A 130 14.42 -25.55 18.93
C SER A 130 13.39 -26.53 19.48
N ASP A 131 13.77 -27.81 19.58
CA ASP A 131 12.92 -28.87 20.16
C ASP A 131 12.68 -28.71 21.67
N VAL A 132 13.46 -27.86 22.34
CA VAL A 132 13.44 -27.72 23.81
C VAL A 132 12.45 -26.64 24.26
N ASP A 133 12.37 -25.53 23.53
CA ASP A 133 11.56 -24.36 23.90
C ASP A 133 10.71 -23.80 22.75
N GLY A 134 10.76 -24.43 21.56
CA GLY A 134 10.02 -23.98 20.37
C GLY A 134 10.53 -22.68 19.78
N THR A 135 11.67 -22.15 20.23
CA THR A 135 12.20 -20.89 19.72
C THR A 135 12.69 -21.04 18.29
N ILE A 136 12.39 -20.04 17.46
CA ILE A 136 12.85 -19.98 16.08
C ILE A 136 14.25 -19.37 16.08
N GLY A 137 15.25 -20.15 15.67
CA GLY A 137 16.63 -19.70 15.57
C GLY A 137 16.85 -18.78 14.36
N LYS A 138 16.30 -19.16 13.20
CA LYS A 138 16.40 -18.42 11.94
C LYS A 138 15.13 -18.55 11.11
N TRP A 139 14.92 -17.56 10.25
CA TRP A 139 13.88 -17.51 9.25
C TRP A 139 14.45 -17.76 7.86
N ARG A 140 13.78 -18.64 7.11
CA ARG A 140 14.00 -18.88 5.69
C ARG A 140 13.08 -17.99 4.87
N ILE A 141 13.66 -17.28 3.93
CA ILE A 141 12.97 -16.36 3.03
C ILE A 141 13.19 -16.82 1.59
N GLU A 142 12.09 -17.09 0.90
CA GLU A 142 12.08 -17.46 -0.52
C GLU A 142 11.72 -16.21 -1.34
N LEU A 143 12.58 -15.86 -2.29
CA LEU A 143 12.53 -14.62 -3.05
C LEU A 143 12.41 -14.89 -4.55
N THR A 144 11.68 -14.03 -5.26
CA THR A 144 11.65 -13.98 -6.73
C THR A 144 12.14 -12.62 -7.22
N GLU A 145 13.16 -12.62 -8.07
CA GLU A 145 13.63 -11.42 -8.77
C GLU A 145 13.05 -11.35 -10.18
N LYS A 146 12.50 -10.18 -10.53
CA LYS A 146 11.77 -9.96 -11.80
C LYS A 146 12.63 -10.19 -13.05
N GLU A 147 13.93 -9.89 -12.99
CA GLU A 147 14.81 -10.01 -14.16
C GLU A 147 15.17 -11.47 -14.50
N GLU A 148 15.21 -12.39 -13.53
CA GLU A 148 15.73 -13.74 -13.78
C GLU A 148 14.76 -14.89 -13.44
N LYS A 149 13.60 -14.63 -12.82
CA LYS A 149 12.77 -15.69 -12.18
C LYS A 149 13.62 -16.65 -11.33
N VAL A 150 14.73 -16.14 -10.78
CA VAL A 150 15.62 -16.92 -9.95
C VAL A 150 15.03 -16.96 -8.57
N HIS A 151 14.65 -18.17 -8.15
CA HIS A 151 14.25 -18.43 -6.78
C HIS A 151 15.50 -18.43 -5.91
N ARG A 152 15.62 -17.44 -5.03
CA ARG A 152 16.69 -17.39 -4.02
C ARG A 152 16.15 -17.74 -2.66
N GLU A 153 16.97 -18.43 -1.89
CA GLU A 153 16.73 -18.68 -0.48
C GLU A 153 17.76 -17.92 0.34
N GLU A 154 17.30 -17.13 1.31
CA GLU A 154 18.17 -16.40 2.24
C GLU A 154 17.72 -16.64 3.69
N LEU A 155 18.69 -16.72 4.62
CA LEU A 155 18.44 -16.93 6.05
C LEU A 155 18.66 -15.65 6.86
N TYR A 156 17.71 -15.35 7.74
CA TYR A 156 17.71 -14.15 8.57
C TYR A 156 17.43 -14.48 10.04
N ASP A 157 17.98 -13.70 10.96
CA ASP A 157 17.71 -13.88 12.40
C ASP A 157 16.33 -13.31 12.79
N ALA A 158 15.87 -12.29 12.07
CA ALA A 158 14.59 -11.64 12.33
C ALA A 158 13.90 -11.13 11.05
N VAL A 159 12.58 -11.10 11.10
CA VAL A 159 11.68 -10.68 10.02
C VAL A 159 10.76 -9.57 10.52
N VAL A 160 10.68 -8.46 9.80
CA VAL A 160 9.69 -7.39 10.03
C VAL A 160 8.80 -7.27 8.79
N VAL A 161 7.51 -7.54 8.96
CA VAL A 161 6.54 -7.55 7.87
C VAL A 161 5.95 -6.14 7.71
N CYS A 162 6.20 -5.54 6.54
CA CYS A 162 5.72 -4.21 6.16
C CYS A 162 5.11 -4.24 4.74
N ASN A 163 4.21 -5.19 4.45
CA ASN A 163 3.64 -5.40 3.11
C ASN A 163 2.36 -4.61 2.83
N GLY A 164 1.83 -3.89 3.83
CA GLY A 164 0.57 -3.17 3.73
C GLY A 164 -0.67 -4.09 3.72
N HIS A 165 -1.85 -3.50 3.91
CA HIS A 165 -3.12 -4.21 4.05
C HIS A 165 -4.29 -3.57 3.29
N TYR A 166 -4.00 -2.68 2.34
CA TYR A 166 -5.00 -1.98 1.51
C TYR A 166 -4.97 -2.43 0.04
N ILE A 167 -4.49 -3.65 -0.21
CA ILE A 167 -4.33 -4.22 -1.56
C ILE A 167 -5.48 -5.21 -1.83
N GLU A 168 -5.69 -6.19 -0.95
CA GLU A 168 -6.75 -7.19 -1.12
C GLU A 168 -8.14 -6.63 -0.74
N PRO A 169 -9.10 -6.62 -1.67
CA PRO A 169 -10.44 -6.09 -1.42
C PRO A 169 -11.29 -6.87 -0.43
N SER A 170 -12.17 -6.15 0.26
CA SER A 170 -13.23 -6.73 1.07
C SER A 170 -14.58 -6.35 0.45
N LEU A 171 -15.31 -7.34 -0.04
CA LEU A 171 -16.57 -7.11 -0.73
C LEU A 171 -17.77 -7.07 0.23
N ALA A 172 -18.73 -6.22 -0.09
CA ALA A 172 -20.02 -6.22 0.58
C ALA A 172 -20.80 -7.48 0.19
N ASN A 173 -21.47 -8.11 1.15
CA ASN A 173 -22.33 -9.25 0.89
C ASN A 173 -23.70 -8.76 0.37
N ILE A 174 -23.83 -8.66 -0.94
CA ILE A 174 -25.08 -8.32 -1.62
C ILE A 174 -25.57 -9.58 -2.33
N PRO A 175 -26.82 -10.02 -2.14
CA PRO A 175 -27.31 -11.23 -2.78
C PRO A 175 -27.23 -11.14 -4.30
N ASP A 176 -26.60 -12.13 -4.95
CA ASP A 176 -26.45 -12.18 -6.42
C ASP A 176 -27.79 -12.05 -7.14
N CYS A 177 -28.84 -12.65 -6.60
CA CYS A 177 -30.20 -12.56 -7.16
C CYS A 177 -30.77 -11.13 -7.19
N PHE A 178 -30.26 -10.23 -6.35
CA PHE A 178 -30.57 -8.82 -6.38
C PHE A 178 -29.73 -8.10 -7.44
N MET A 179 -28.42 -8.37 -7.48
CA MET A 179 -27.50 -7.76 -8.45
C MET A 179 -27.85 -8.13 -9.89
N ASP A 180 -28.06 -9.42 -10.17
CA ASP A 180 -28.44 -9.92 -11.50
C ASP A 180 -29.75 -9.30 -12.02
N LYS A 181 -30.68 -9.00 -11.11
CA LYS A 181 -32.00 -8.50 -11.44
C LYS A 181 -32.04 -6.98 -11.63
N PHE A 182 -31.29 -6.24 -10.84
CA PHE A 182 -31.40 -4.77 -10.74
C PHE A 182 -30.15 -4.03 -11.22
N TRP A 183 -28.99 -4.68 -11.29
CA TRP A 183 -27.72 -4.04 -11.59
C TRP A 183 -26.76 -4.91 -12.44
N PRO A 184 -27.17 -5.32 -13.65
CA PRO A 184 -26.41 -6.30 -14.44
C PRO A 184 -25.16 -5.75 -15.13
N GLU A 185 -24.91 -4.43 -15.09
CA GLU A 185 -23.98 -3.81 -16.05
C GLU A 185 -22.57 -3.57 -15.51
N LYS A 186 -22.40 -3.01 -14.30
CA LYS A 186 -21.07 -2.60 -13.81
C LYS A 186 -20.97 -2.66 -12.29
N GLU A 187 -20.11 -3.54 -11.82
CA GLU A 187 -19.63 -3.59 -10.43
C GLU A 187 -18.12 -3.36 -10.40
N MET A 188 -17.65 -2.72 -9.34
CA MET A 188 -16.24 -2.39 -9.17
C MET A 188 -15.95 -2.19 -7.69
N HIS A 189 -14.84 -2.74 -7.20
CA HIS A 189 -14.32 -2.38 -5.89
C HIS A 189 -13.50 -1.08 -5.98
N SER A 190 -13.51 -0.25 -4.93
CA SER A 190 -12.78 1.03 -4.90
C SER A 190 -11.27 0.91 -5.15
N HIS A 191 -10.70 -0.29 -4.95
CA HIS A 191 -9.32 -0.62 -5.32
C HIS A 191 -9.02 -0.31 -6.80
N ASN A 192 -9.99 -0.51 -7.69
CA ASN A 192 -9.88 -0.28 -9.13
C ASN A 192 -10.38 1.10 -9.57
N TYR A 193 -10.85 1.95 -8.64
CA TYR A 193 -11.23 3.33 -8.97
C TYR A 193 -9.98 4.18 -9.25
N ARG A 194 -10.00 4.98 -10.33
CA ARG A 194 -8.87 5.83 -10.72
C ARG A 194 -9.24 7.27 -11.03
N ILE A 195 -10.30 7.45 -11.81
CA ILE A 195 -10.72 8.75 -12.32
C ILE A 195 -12.25 8.77 -12.45
N PRO A 196 -12.90 9.94 -12.32
CA PRO A 196 -14.35 10.02 -12.31
C PRO A 196 -14.98 9.99 -13.73
N GLU A 197 -14.25 10.35 -14.78
CA GLU A 197 -14.78 10.52 -16.14
C GLU A 197 -15.58 9.33 -16.70
N PRO A 198 -15.23 8.05 -16.44
CA PRO A 198 -16.04 6.91 -16.84
C PRO A 198 -17.45 6.85 -16.24
N PHE A 199 -17.70 7.59 -15.16
CA PHE A 199 -19.00 7.69 -14.46
C PHE A 199 -19.82 8.91 -14.91
N LYS A 200 -19.34 9.66 -15.89
CA LYS A 200 -20.03 10.83 -16.41
C LYS A 200 -21.46 10.49 -16.85
N ASP A 201 -22.42 11.31 -16.42
CA ASP A 201 -23.86 11.16 -16.70
C ASP A 201 -24.48 9.83 -16.22
N GLN A 202 -23.79 9.04 -15.40
CA GLN A 202 -24.31 7.79 -14.82
C GLN A 202 -24.96 8.00 -13.44
N VAL A 203 -25.80 7.05 -13.04
CA VAL A 203 -26.27 6.93 -11.65
C VAL A 203 -25.33 5.97 -10.93
N VAL A 204 -24.59 6.47 -9.95
CA VAL A 204 -23.57 5.69 -9.22
C VAL A 204 -24.07 5.37 -7.82
N VAL A 205 -23.93 4.10 -7.41
CA VAL A 205 -24.18 3.67 -6.04
C VAL A 205 -22.84 3.32 -5.39
N ILE A 206 -22.52 3.97 -4.27
CA ILE A 206 -21.30 3.73 -3.51
C ILE A 206 -21.67 3.05 -2.20
N ILE A 207 -21.08 1.88 -1.97
CA ILE A 207 -21.35 1.07 -0.79
C ILE A 207 -20.19 1.21 0.19
N GLY A 208 -20.45 1.85 1.33
CA GLY A 208 -19.42 2.10 2.33
C GLY A 208 -19.73 3.30 3.22
N SER A 209 -19.00 3.41 4.32
CA SER A 209 -19.19 4.48 5.31
C SER A 209 -17.90 5.13 5.82
N SER A 210 -16.77 4.81 5.19
CA SER A 210 -15.44 5.28 5.58
C SER A 210 -14.89 6.32 4.59
N SER A 211 -13.65 6.73 4.78
CA SER A 211 -12.97 7.79 4.01
C SER A 211 -13.06 7.60 2.50
N SER A 212 -12.85 6.37 2.00
CA SER A 212 -12.89 6.10 0.56
C SER A 212 -14.28 6.36 -0.04
N ALA A 213 -15.35 5.92 0.64
CA ALA A 213 -16.71 6.15 0.17
C ALA A 213 -17.07 7.65 0.14
N VAL A 214 -16.65 8.39 1.17
CA VAL A 214 -16.90 9.84 1.25
C VAL A 214 -16.12 10.61 0.19
N ASP A 215 -14.88 10.23 -0.08
CA ASP A 215 -14.03 10.98 -1.02
C ASP A 215 -14.36 10.63 -2.48
N ILE A 216 -14.51 9.34 -2.81
CA ILE A 216 -14.90 8.89 -4.16
C ILE A 216 -16.29 9.42 -4.53
N SER A 217 -17.26 9.43 -3.59
CA SER A 217 -18.59 9.98 -3.87
C SER A 217 -18.57 11.46 -4.24
N ARG A 218 -17.65 12.24 -3.66
CA ARG A 218 -17.47 13.66 -4.00
C ARG A 218 -16.78 13.83 -5.34
N ASP A 219 -15.83 12.96 -5.67
CA ASP A 219 -15.13 12.97 -6.95
C ASP A 219 -16.11 12.64 -8.10
N ASP A 220 -16.90 11.57 -7.94
CA ASP A 220 -17.93 11.17 -8.89
C ASP A 220 -19.04 12.22 -9.01
N ALA A 221 -19.45 12.87 -7.91
CA ALA A 221 -20.48 13.92 -7.94
C ALA A 221 -20.10 15.12 -8.83
N GLY A 222 -18.82 15.28 -9.19
CA GLY A 222 -18.37 16.27 -10.15
C GLY A 222 -18.77 15.99 -11.60
N VAL A 223 -19.11 14.74 -11.94
CA VAL A 223 -19.38 14.31 -13.33
C VAL A 223 -20.61 13.41 -13.50
N ALA A 224 -20.99 12.65 -12.47
CA ALA A 224 -22.10 11.72 -12.49
C ALA A 224 -23.44 12.47 -12.50
N LYS A 225 -24.49 11.80 -12.99
CA LYS A 225 -25.86 12.33 -12.96
C LYS A 225 -26.40 12.35 -11.53
N GLU A 226 -26.21 11.25 -10.81
CA GLU A 226 -26.62 11.07 -9.41
C GLU A 226 -25.62 10.17 -8.69
N VAL A 227 -25.36 10.44 -7.41
CA VAL A 227 -24.53 9.60 -6.54
C VAL A 227 -25.32 9.25 -5.29
N HIS A 228 -25.51 7.95 -5.04
CA HIS A 228 -26.24 7.40 -3.91
C HIS A 228 -25.26 6.65 -3.00
N VAL A 229 -25.16 7.04 -1.73
CA VAL A 229 -24.28 6.37 -0.76
C VAL A 229 -25.09 5.44 0.12
N ALA A 230 -24.79 4.14 0.05
CA ALA A 230 -25.36 3.12 0.91
C ALA A 230 -24.41 2.81 2.07
N SER A 231 -24.81 3.20 3.28
CA SER A 231 -24.04 2.98 4.52
C SER A 231 -24.77 2.00 5.44
N TRP A 232 -24.03 1.01 5.96
CA TRP A 232 -24.50 0.10 7.01
C TRP A 232 -24.35 0.68 8.43
N SER A 233 -23.59 1.77 8.59
CA SER A 233 -23.47 2.49 9.86
C SER A 233 -24.40 3.71 9.87
N ASN A 234 -24.96 4.05 11.04
CA ASN A 234 -25.81 5.22 11.19
C ASN A 234 -25.04 6.47 10.76
N ALA A 235 -25.63 7.27 9.86
CA ALA A 235 -25.09 8.53 9.34
C ALA A 235 -24.90 9.65 10.41
N SER A 236 -25.03 9.33 11.70
CA SER A 236 -25.12 10.28 12.80
C SER A 236 -23.85 10.46 13.63
N LEU A 237 -22.68 10.00 13.17
CA LEU A 237 -21.41 10.35 13.80
C LEU A 237 -20.64 11.33 12.91
N PRO A 238 -20.55 12.62 13.28
CA PRO A 238 -19.59 13.51 12.66
C PRO A 238 -18.22 13.06 13.16
N TYR A 239 -17.45 12.40 12.30
CA TYR A 239 -16.04 12.15 12.56
C TYR A 239 -15.29 13.49 12.50
N PHE A 240 -15.12 14.12 13.66
CA PHE A 240 -14.11 15.13 13.97
C PHE A 240 -13.21 14.58 15.07
#